data_AF-A0A3L6T738-F1
#
_entry.id   AF-A0A3L6T738-F1
#
_cell.length_a   1.000
_cell.length_b   1.000
_cell.length_c   1.000
_cell.angle_alpha   90.00
_cell.angle_beta   90.00
_cell.angle_gamma   90.00
#
_symmetry.space_group_name_H-M   'P 1'
#
loop_
_entity.id
_entity.type
_entity.pdbx_description
1 polymer ?
#
loop_
_entity_poly.entity_id
_entity_poly.type
_entity_poly.pdbx_seq_one_letter_code
_entity_poly.pdbx_strand_id
1 'polypeptide(L)'
;MAAAAGKKLAVLVALLALLVGPSAGLLGIGSDCVVFVGWPLPVILRSLICGILGRPYTPPVWRDEPTGAGLSVGYYNNPNSYCPGAEAAVRKAVENAIYQQGRGIGAGLIRLFFHDAFVRGCDASVLLRSTALAGSDTEMEGPPNKDSLRGFEVIDAAKNATKAACGGRNVVSCADILAFAARDASDILSGGRISFAVPAGR
;
A
#
# COMPACT_ATOMS: atom_id res chain seq x y z
N MET A 1 64.09 1.06 -3.44
CA MET A 1 63.34 0.59 -2.24
C MET A 1 62.05 1.41 -2.13
N ALA A 2 60.99 1.04 -2.85
CA ALA A 2 59.75 1.83 -2.94
C ALA A 2 58.50 0.93 -3.05
N ALA A 3 58.39 -0.11 -2.22
CA ALA A 3 57.26 -1.05 -2.27
C ALA A 3 56.60 -1.34 -0.89
N ALA A 4 56.97 -0.61 0.18
CA ALA A 4 56.49 -0.90 1.53
C ALA A 4 55.49 0.13 2.11
N ALA A 5 55.31 1.30 1.48
CA ALA A 5 54.49 2.38 2.02
C ALA A 5 52.98 2.25 1.69
N GLY A 6 52.62 1.72 0.51
CA GLY A 6 51.22 1.66 0.06
C GLY A 6 50.34 0.67 0.84
N LYS A 7 50.92 -0.44 1.32
CA LYS A 7 50.15 -1.48 2.06
C LYS A 7 49.74 -1.01 3.46
N LYS A 8 50.58 -0.21 4.12
CA LYS A 8 50.27 0.34 5.45
C LYS A 8 49.15 1.37 5.39
N LEU A 9 49.12 2.19 4.32
CA LEU A 9 48.06 3.17 4.11
C LEU A 9 46.70 2.52 3.82
N ALA A 10 46.68 1.45 3.00
CA ALA A 10 45.45 0.72 2.70
C ALA A 10 44.84 0.03 3.95
N VAL A 11 45.68 -0.55 4.80
CA VAL A 11 45.25 -1.17 6.07
C VAL A 11 44.72 -0.12 7.05
N LEU A 12 45.37 1.05 7.12
CA LEU A 12 44.93 2.14 7.99
C LEU A 12 43.58 2.72 7.53
N VAL A 13 43.36 2.87 6.22
CA VAL A 13 42.08 3.34 5.66
C VAL A 13 40.96 2.32 5.91
N ALA A 14 41.24 1.01 5.78
CA ALA A 14 40.26 -0.03 6.08
C ALA A 14 39.89 -0.08 7.58
N LEU A 15 40.87 0.09 8.48
CA LEU A 15 40.63 0.17 9.92
C LEU A 15 39.85 1.42 10.32
N LEU A 16 40.15 2.58 9.70
CA LEU A 16 39.40 3.81 9.92
C LEU A 16 37.95 3.72 9.40
N ALA A 17 37.71 3.03 8.28
CA ALA A 17 36.36 2.80 7.76
C ALA A 17 35.50 1.91 8.69
N LEU A 18 36.12 0.97 9.41
CA LEU A 18 35.47 0.14 10.43
C LEU A 18 35.15 0.92 11.72
N LEU A 19 35.94 1.94 12.05
CA LEU A 19 35.78 2.75 13.27
C LEU A 19 34.86 3.97 13.08
N VAL A 20 34.69 4.46 11.85
CA VAL A 20 33.88 5.65 11.53
C VAL A 20 32.55 5.29 10.82
N GLY A 21 32.30 4.01 10.56
CA GLY A 21 31.02 3.54 10.02
C GLY A 21 29.85 3.88 10.98
N PRO A 22 28.70 4.34 10.48
CA PRO A 22 27.60 4.81 11.31
C PRO A 22 27.16 3.71 12.28
N SER A 23 27.03 4.08 13.54
CA SER A 23 26.53 3.24 14.63
C SER A 23 25.26 2.51 14.19
N ALA A 24 25.35 1.18 14.07
CA ALA A 24 24.19 0.33 13.93
C ALA A 24 23.36 0.43 15.22
N GLY A 25 22.32 1.26 15.18
CA GLY A 25 21.24 1.18 16.14
C GLY A 25 20.60 -0.20 16.02
N LEU A 26 20.64 -0.95 17.11
CA LEU A 26 19.95 -2.22 17.25
C LEU A 26 18.45 -1.93 17.43
N LEU A 27 17.70 -1.79 16.32
CA LEU A 27 16.24 -1.77 16.34
C LEU A 27 15.73 -2.14 14.94
N GLY A 28 15.41 -3.42 14.77
CA GLY A 28 14.88 -3.98 13.53
C GLY A 28 14.30 -5.35 13.81
N ILE A 29 13.12 -5.34 14.40
CA ILE A 29 12.24 -6.49 14.61
C ILE A 29 11.72 -6.87 13.21
N GLY A 30 12.09 -8.05 12.72
CA GLY A 30 11.70 -8.54 11.40
C GLY A 30 12.71 -9.58 10.93
N SER A 31 12.22 -10.67 10.36
CA SER A 31 12.95 -11.93 10.09
C SER A 31 14.08 -11.86 9.05
N ASP A 32 14.61 -10.67 8.77
CA ASP A 32 15.68 -10.47 7.81
C ASP A 32 17.01 -10.34 8.54
N CYS A 33 17.77 -11.44 8.60
CA CYS A 33 19.20 -11.37 8.94
C CYS A 33 19.96 -10.70 7.80
N VAL A 34 19.91 -9.38 7.73
CA VAL A 34 20.84 -8.57 6.93
C VAL A 34 21.84 -7.96 7.88
N VAL A 35 23.08 -8.46 7.88
CA VAL A 35 24.19 -7.71 8.47
C VAL A 35 25.43 -7.76 7.58
N PHE A 36 26.00 -6.55 7.45
CA PHE A 36 27.27 -6.10 6.90
C PHE A 36 27.44 -6.01 5.37
N VAL A 37 27.47 -4.74 4.93
CA VAL A 37 28.06 -4.20 3.69
C VAL A 37 27.59 -4.81 2.36
N GLY A 38 26.28 -4.91 2.14
CA GLY A 38 25.69 -4.86 0.80
C GLY A 38 26.22 -5.85 -0.26
N TRP A 39 26.92 -6.91 0.15
CA TRP A 39 27.44 -7.97 -0.71
C TRP A 39 26.75 -9.27 -0.30
N PRO A 40 26.25 -10.07 -1.26
CA PRO A 40 25.64 -11.35 -0.93
C PRO A 40 26.70 -12.27 -0.30
N LEU A 41 26.46 -12.71 0.93
CA LEU A 41 27.28 -13.75 1.55
C LEU A 41 27.25 -15.02 0.68
N PRO A 42 28.37 -15.73 0.53
CA PRO A 42 28.37 -17.04 -0.11
C PRO A 42 27.42 -17.97 0.67
N VAL A 43 26.51 -18.61 -0.08
CA VAL A 43 25.38 -19.43 0.40
C VAL A 43 25.75 -20.41 1.52
N ILE A 44 27.00 -20.88 1.53
CA ILE A 44 27.55 -21.88 2.43
C ILE A 44 27.59 -21.40 3.90
N LEU A 45 27.71 -20.09 4.16
CA LEU A 45 27.80 -19.56 5.53
C LEU A 45 26.43 -19.19 6.13
N ARG A 46 25.36 -19.20 5.33
CA ARG A 46 24.00 -18.78 5.73
C ARG A 46 23.33 -19.78 6.67
N SER A 47 23.61 -21.07 6.49
CA SER A 47 23.00 -22.16 7.27
C SER A 47 23.59 -22.32 8.67
N LEU A 48 24.85 -21.92 8.89
CA LEU A 48 25.52 -22.05 10.19
C LEU A 48 25.11 -20.96 11.19
N ILE A 49 24.70 -19.78 10.70
CA ILE A 49 24.35 -18.64 11.55
C ILE A 49 22.83 -18.59 11.81
N CYS A 50 22.01 -19.06 10.88
CA CYS A 50 20.54 -19.00 10.99
C CYS A 50 19.88 -20.29 11.53
N GLY A 51 20.69 -21.27 11.95
CA GLY A 51 20.24 -22.65 12.18
C GLY A 51 19.67 -23.00 13.56
N ILE A 52 19.60 -22.08 14.53
CA ILE A 52 19.28 -22.49 15.92
C ILE A 52 17.92 -21.95 16.44
N LEU A 53 17.30 -20.92 15.86
CA LEU A 53 16.00 -20.41 16.36
C LEU A 53 15.01 -19.90 15.28
N GLY A 54 15.31 -20.02 13.99
CA GLY A 54 14.41 -19.59 12.92
C GLY A 54 13.29 -20.61 12.70
N ARG A 55 12.05 -20.31 13.13
CA ARG A 55 10.89 -20.98 12.55
C ARG A 55 10.95 -20.80 11.03
N PRO A 56 10.72 -21.84 10.21
CA PRO A 56 10.70 -21.68 8.77
C PRO A 56 9.69 -20.59 8.42
N TYR A 57 10.16 -19.56 7.72
CA TYR A 57 9.28 -18.57 7.11
C TYR A 57 8.37 -19.34 6.15
N THR A 58 7.13 -19.55 6.59
CA THR A 58 6.06 -19.98 5.70
C THR A 58 5.53 -18.69 5.09
N PRO A 59 5.75 -18.43 3.79
CA PRO A 59 5.05 -17.33 3.16
C PRO A 59 3.54 -17.55 3.39
N PRO A 60 2.76 -16.50 3.63
CA PRO A 60 1.31 -16.66 3.68
C PRO A 60 0.89 -17.39 2.40
N VAL A 61 0.13 -18.47 2.57
CA VAL A 61 -0.49 -19.16 1.44
C VAL A 61 -1.45 -18.14 0.83
N TRP A 62 -1.04 -17.52 -0.27
CA TRP A 62 -1.97 -16.83 -1.16
C TRP A 62 -2.91 -17.91 -1.66
N ARG A 63 -4.15 -17.91 -1.16
CA ARG A 63 -5.21 -18.64 -1.85
C ARG A 63 -5.36 -17.97 -3.20
N ASP A 64 -4.72 -18.53 -4.21
CA ASP A 64 -4.99 -18.29 -5.63
C ASP A 64 -6.37 -18.88 -5.95
N GLU A 65 -7.40 -18.34 -5.31
CA GLU A 65 -8.77 -18.52 -5.74
C GLU A 65 -9.12 -17.21 -6.45
N PRO A 66 -9.64 -17.25 -7.69
CA PRO A 66 -9.93 -16.02 -8.41
C PRO A 66 -10.96 -15.25 -7.58
N THR A 67 -10.51 -14.16 -6.95
CA THR A 67 -11.28 -13.27 -6.07
C THR A 67 -12.45 -12.57 -6.80
N GLY A 68 -12.66 -12.89 -8.08
CA GLY A 68 -13.84 -12.49 -8.85
C GLY A 68 -15.10 -13.32 -8.59
N ALA A 69 -15.04 -14.41 -7.81
CA ALA A 69 -16.23 -15.16 -7.42
C ALA A 69 -17.15 -14.28 -6.54
N GLY A 70 -18.16 -13.65 -7.16
CA GLY A 70 -19.14 -12.79 -6.47
C GLY A 70 -19.09 -11.31 -6.87
N LEU A 71 -18.09 -10.87 -7.63
CA LEU A 71 -18.04 -9.49 -8.12
C LEU A 71 -18.91 -9.33 -9.38
N SER A 72 -19.65 -8.22 -9.48
CA SER A 72 -20.48 -7.94 -10.66
C SER A 72 -20.59 -6.43 -10.95
N VAL A 73 -20.74 -6.10 -12.23
CA VAL A 73 -21.09 -4.74 -12.66
C VAL A 73 -22.54 -4.47 -12.24
N GLY A 74 -22.79 -3.31 -11.63
CA GLY A 74 -24.10 -2.99 -11.08
C GLY A 74 -24.44 -3.76 -9.81
N TYR A 75 -23.45 -4.22 -9.05
CA TYR A 75 -23.64 -4.94 -7.79
C TYR A 75 -24.64 -4.25 -6.85
N TYR A 76 -24.61 -2.91 -6.73
CA TYR A 76 -25.50 -2.15 -5.85
C TYR A 76 -26.90 -1.89 -6.44
N ASN A 77 -27.23 -2.43 -7.61
CA ASN A 77 -28.55 -2.29 -8.23
C ASN A 77 -29.48 -3.50 -7.99
N ASN A 78 -28.99 -4.53 -7.30
CA ASN A 78 -29.79 -5.72 -7.00
C ASN A 78 -30.59 -5.59 -5.68
N PRO A 79 -31.59 -6.44 -5.42
CA PRO A 79 -32.43 -6.35 -4.21
C PRO A 79 -31.70 -6.49 -2.87
N ASN A 80 -30.58 -7.23 -2.83
CA ASN A 80 -29.84 -7.53 -1.60
C ASN A 80 -28.87 -6.41 -1.21
N SER A 81 -28.36 -5.67 -2.18
CA SER A 81 -27.41 -4.54 -2.01
C SER A 81 -27.97 -3.23 -2.56
N TYR A 82 -29.29 -3.08 -2.58
CA TYR A 82 -30.01 -2.00 -3.26
C TYR A 82 -29.57 -0.60 -2.77
N CYS A 83 -28.72 0.05 -3.57
CA CYS A 83 -28.32 1.44 -3.49
C CYS A 83 -27.89 1.95 -4.89
N PRO A 84 -28.86 2.24 -5.78
CA PRO A 84 -28.56 2.68 -7.14
C PRO A 84 -27.81 4.03 -7.22
N GLY A 85 -27.85 4.83 -6.15
CA GLY A 85 -27.11 6.09 -6.05
C GLY A 85 -25.63 5.94 -5.66
N ALA A 86 -25.14 4.72 -5.41
CA ALA A 86 -23.79 4.47 -4.89
C ALA A 86 -22.68 5.03 -5.79
N GLU A 87 -22.60 4.58 -7.05
CA GLU A 87 -21.55 5.01 -7.98
C GLU A 87 -21.63 6.52 -8.26
N ALA A 88 -22.84 7.06 -8.42
CA ALA A 88 -23.03 8.49 -8.65
C ALA A 88 -22.56 9.35 -7.46
N ALA A 89 -22.77 8.87 -6.22
CA ALA A 89 -22.31 9.55 -5.02
C ALA A 89 -20.78 9.56 -4.92
N VAL A 90 -20.10 8.45 -5.26
CA VAL A 90 -18.64 8.39 -5.32
C VAL A 90 -18.11 9.33 -6.38
N ARG A 91 -18.66 9.28 -7.60
CA ARG A 91 -18.24 10.16 -8.70
C ARG A 91 -18.33 11.63 -8.31
N LYS A 92 -19.44 12.05 -7.72
CA LYS A 92 -19.62 13.45 -7.27
C LYS A 92 -18.58 13.86 -6.23
N ALA A 93 -18.22 12.97 -5.29
CA ALA A 93 -17.18 13.25 -4.31
C ALA A 93 -15.81 13.44 -4.98
N VAL A 94 -15.48 12.61 -5.96
CA VAL A 94 -14.23 12.72 -6.74
C VAL A 94 -14.20 13.98 -7.60
N GLU A 95 -15.28 14.30 -8.32
CA GLU A 95 -15.41 15.52 -9.11
C GLU A 95 -15.19 16.77 -8.25
N ASN A 96 -15.86 16.83 -7.08
CA ASN A 96 -15.68 17.91 -6.13
C ASN A 96 -14.24 18.01 -5.62
N ALA A 97 -13.62 16.89 -5.27
CA ALA A 97 -12.25 16.88 -4.81
C ALA A 97 -11.27 17.38 -5.88
N ILE A 98 -11.39 16.90 -7.12
CA ILE A 98 -10.55 17.35 -8.24
C ILE A 98 -10.77 18.84 -8.52
N TYR A 99 -12.00 19.33 -8.42
CA TYR A 99 -12.31 20.74 -8.59
C TYR A 99 -11.66 21.61 -7.50
N GLN A 100 -11.71 21.19 -6.24
CA GLN A 100 -11.22 21.98 -5.10
C GLN A 100 -9.71 21.87 -4.86
N GLN A 101 -9.14 20.67 -5.07
CA GLN A 101 -7.73 20.37 -4.75
C GLN A 101 -6.85 20.21 -6.01
N GLY A 102 -7.44 20.22 -7.20
CA GLY A 102 -6.75 20.09 -8.47
C GLY A 102 -6.51 18.65 -8.93
N ARG A 103 -5.98 18.49 -10.15
CA ARG A 103 -5.79 17.20 -10.84
C ARG A 103 -4.90 16.21 -10.09
N GLY A 104 -4.03 16.71 -9.20
CA GLY A 104 -3.14 15.89 -8.38
C GLY A 104 -3.87 14.94 -7.43
N ILE A 105 -5.06 15.33 -6.92
CA ILE A 105 -5.86 14.46 -6.05
C ILE A 105 -6.43 13.27 -6.81
N GLY A 106 -6.84 13.46 -8.06
CA GLY A 106 -7.30 12.37 -8.93
C GLY A 106 -6.20 11.34 -9.19
N ALA A 107 -4.96 11.80 -9.46
CA ALA A 107 -3.82 10.90 -9.57
C ALA A 107 -3.52 10.18 -8.24
N GLY A 108 -3.71 10.87 -7.12
CA GLY A 108 -3.62 10.29 -5.78
C GLY A 108 -4.60 9.14 -5.55
N LEU A 109 -5.86 9.30 -5.96
CA LEU A 109 -6.89 8.26 -5.82
C LEU A 109 -6.58 7.01 -6.65
N ILE A 110 -6.11 7.18 -7.89
CA ILE A 110 -5.67 6.07 -8.73
C ILE A 110 -4.52 5.30 -8.05
N ARG A 111 -3.53 6.04 -7.52
CA ARG A 111 -2.41 5.44 -6.79
C ARG A 111 -2.89 4.77 -5.49
N LEU A 112 -3.82 5.36 -4.76
CA LEU A 112 -4.34 4.80 -3.51
C LEU A 112 -5.01 3.44 -3.75
N PHE A 113 -5.85 3.32 -4.79
CA PHE A 113 -6.45 2.04 -5.16
C PHE A 113 -5.39 1.01 -5.60
N PHE A 114 -4.37 1.43 -6.35
CA PHE A 114 -3.25 0.54 -6.68
C PHE A 114 -2.53 0.01 -5.44
N HIS A 115 -2.23 0.87 -4.47
CA HIS A 115 -1.52 0.47 -3.25
C HIS A 115 -2.36 -0.45 -2.35
N ASP A 116 -3.68 -0.26 -2.31
CA ASP A 116 -4.60 -1.22 -1.68
C ASP A 116 -4.51 -2.57 -2.39
N ALA A 117 -4.80 -2.58 -3.70
CA ALA A 117 -4.89 -3.81 -4.48
C ALA A 117 -3.60 -4.65 -4.50
N PHE A 118 -2.43 -3.99 -4.44
CA PHE A 118 -1.13 -4.64 -4.55
C PHE A 118 -0.69 -5.31 -3.23
N VAL A 119 -1.20 -4.85 -2.09
CA VAL A 119 -0.85 -5.39 -0.77
C VAL A 119 -2.02 -6.20 -0.25
N ARG A 120 -1.88 -7.53 -0.26
CA ARG A 120 -2.87 -8.49 0.27
C ARG A 120 -4.26 -8.50 -0.40
N GLY A 121 -4.55 -7.58 -1.30
CA GLY A 121 -5.73 -7.59 -2.18
C GLY A 121 -6.53 -6.28 -2.10
N CYS A 122 -7.59 -6.16 -2.92
CA CYS A 122 -8.46 -4.98 -2.89
C CYS A 122 -9.44 -5.05 -1.70
N ASP A 123 -8.97 -4.82 -0.48
CA ASP A 123 -9.74 -5.02 0.76
C ASP A 123 -9.87 -3.75 1.63
N ALA A 124 -9.41 -2.60 1.12
CA ALA A 124 -9.37 -1.32 1.82
C ALA A 124 -8.50 -1.30 3.09
N SER A 125 -7.61 -2.28 3.29
CA SER A 125 -6.73 -2.31 4.44
C SER A 125 -5.75 -1.13 4.48
N VAL A 126 -5.43 -0.53 3.33
CA VAL A 126 -4.61 0.69 3.24
C VAL A 126 -5.25 1.90 3.94
N LEU A 127 -6.57 1.88 4.16
CA LEU A 127 -7.30 2.98 4.79
C LEU A 127 -7.25 2.93 6.32
N LEU A 128 -6.79 1.84 6.91
CA LEU A 128 -6.78 1.66 8.36
C LEU A 128 -5.68 2.54 8.99
N ARG A 129 -6.09 3.34 9.97
CA ARG A 129 -5.20 4.24 10.73
C ARG A 129 -4.63 3.53 11.96
N SER A 130 -3.45 3.95 12.38
CA SER A 130 -2.87 3.55 13.65
C SER A 130 -3.80 3.93 14.80
N THR A 131 -3.86 3.07 15.82
CA THR A 131 -4.62 3.35 17.05
C THR A 131 -3.72 3.13 18.26
N ALA A 132 -4.08 3.71 19.39
CA ALA A 132 -3.34 3.53 20.65
C ALA A 132 -3.18 2.04 21.05
N LEU A 133 -4.09 1.18 20.59
CA LEU A 133 -4.11 -0.25 20.88
C LEU A 133 -3.35 -1.10 19.84
N ALA A 134 -3.33 -0.67 18.57
CA ALA A 134 -2.78 -1.45 17.46
C ALA A 134 -1.38 -0.99 17.00
N GLY A 135 -0.84 0.07 17.61
CA GLY A 135 0.47 0.62 17.24
C GLY A 135 0.48 1.26 15.85
N SER A 136 1.68 1.47 15.30
CA SER A 136 1.92 2.09 13.98
C SER A 136 2.03 1.10 12.82
N ASP A 137 1.72 -0.18 13.03
CA ASP A 137 1.91 -1.26 12.05
C ASP A 137 0.75 -1.32 11.03
N THR A 138 0.40 -0.17 10.47
CA THR A 138 -0.63 -0.07 9.43
C THR A 138 0.01 0.12 8.06
N GLU A 139 -0.65 -0.35 7.01
CA GLU A 139 -0.19 -0.15 5.63
C GLU A 139 -0.11 1.33 5.28
N MET A 140 -0.99 2.17 5.84
CA MET A 140 -0.95 3.62 5.69
C MET A 140 0.40 4.23 6.15
N GLU A 141 0.96 3.73 7.25
CA GLU A 141 2.24 4.18 7.82
C GLU A 141 3.46 3.49 7.21
N GLY A 142 3.25 2.58 6.25
CA GLY A 142 4.33 1.87 5.58
C GLY A 142 5.29 2.83 4.86
N PRO A 143 6.58 2.50 4.73
CA PRO A 143 7.57 3.36 4.08
C PRO A 143 7.20 3.92 2.70
N PRO A 144 6.56 3.17 1.78
CA PRO A 144 6.16 3.72 0.48
C PRO A 144 4.91 4.61 0.53
N ASN A 145 4.18 4.60 1.65
CA ASN A 145 2.83 5.16 1.79
C ASN A 145 2.80 6.41 2.67
N LYS A 146 3.59 6.39 3.74
CA LYS A 146 3.70 7.47 4.71
C LYS A 146 4.08 8.78 4.03
N ASP A 147 3.29 9.82 4.30
CA ASP A 147 3.42 11.16 3.71
C ASP A 147 3.40 11.19 2.17
N SER A 148 2.94 10.10 1.52
CA SER A 148 3.02 9.90 0.06
C SER A 148 1.67 9.62 -0.58
N LEU A 149 0.85 8.76 0.03
CA LEU A 149 -0.53 8.52 -0.41
C LEU A 149 -1.42 9.73 -0.09
N ARG A 150 -2.41 9.98 -0.95
CA ARG A 150 -3.31 11.15 -0.87
C ARG A 150 -4.73 10.73 -1.21
N GLY A 151 -5.71 11.50 -0.75
CA GLY A 151 -7.12 11.29 -1.08
C GLY A 151 -7.90 10.46 -0.05
N PHE A 152 -7.32 10.16 1.11
CA PHE A 152 -8.03 9.49 2.21
C PHE A 152 -9.29 10.26 2.62
N GLU A 153 -9.21 11.58 2.67
CA GLU A 153 -10.33 12.48 2.96
C GLU A 153 -11.42 12.44 1.88
N VAL A 154 -11.05 12.17 0.63
CA VAL A 154 -12.01 12.01 -0.48
C VAL A 154 -12.74 10.68 -0.35
N ILE A 155 -12.05 9.62 0.07
CA ILE A 155 -12.67 8.32 0.37
C ILE A 155 -13.63 8.44 1.56
N ASP A 156 -13.23 9.15 2.63
CA ASP A 156 -14.10 9.44 3.78
C ASP A 156 -15.35 10.26 3.34
N ALA A 157 -15.18 11.27 2.48
CA ALA A 157 -16.29 12.04 1.93
C ALA A 157 -17.22 11.20 1.05
N ALA A 158 -16.66 10.34 0.18
CA ALA A 158 -17.41 9.42 -0.66
C ALA A 158 -18.16 8.38 0.19
N LYS A 159 -17.58 7.90 1.29
CA LYS A 159 -18.24 7.00 2.24
C LYS A 159 -19.46 7.64 2.89
N ASN A 160 -19.34 8.91 3.28
CA ASN A 160 -20.46 9.65 3.83
C ASN A 160 -21.55 9.93 2.77
N ALA A 161 -21.14 10.30 1.55
CA ALA A 161 -22.06 10.54 0.45
C ALA A 161 -22.84 9.29 0.03
N THR A 162 -22.16 8.14 -0.06
CA THR A 162 -22.80 6.85 -0.35
C THR A 162 -23.76 6.46 0.76
N LYS A 163 -23.37 6.57 2.04
CA LYS A 163 -24.28 6.33 3.16
C LYS A 163 -25.55 7.19 3.08
N ALA A 164 -25.42 8.47 2.75
CA ALA A 164 -26.56 9.36 2.55
C ALA A 164 -27.44 8.92 1.37
N ALA A 165 -26.83 8.60 0.23
CA ALA A 165 -27.53 8.11 -0.96
C ALA A 165 -28.25 6.77 -0.74
N CYS A 166 -27.75 5.93 0.17
CA CYS A 166 -28.32 4.62 0.49
C CYS A 166 -29.35 4.65 1.64
N GLY A 167 -29.86 5.83 2.02
CA GLY A 167 -30.85 5.98 3.11
C GLY A 167 -30.25 5.76 4.51
N GLY A 168 -28.99 6.17 4.70
CA GLY A 168 -28.26 6.04 5.97
C GLY A 168 -27.62 4.67 6.21
N ARG A 169 -27.87 3.69 5.34
CA ARG A 169 -27.33 2.33 5.45
C ARG A 169 -25.86 2.26 5.02
N ASN A 170 -25.10 1.42 5.71
CA ASN A 170 -23.69 1.15 5.39
C ASN A 170 -23.56 -0.04 4.42
N VAL A 171 -24.02 0.13 3.17
CA VAL A 171 -24.08 -0.96 2.18
C VAL A 171 -22.85 -1.01 1.28
N VAL A 172 -22.29 0.15 0.92
CA VAL A 172 -21.16 0.25 -0.02
C VAL A 172 -19.85 0.07 0.72
N SER A 173 -19.04 -0.93 0.36
CA SER A 173 -17.75 -1.19 1.02
C SER A 173 -16.70 -0.13 0.69
N CYS A 174 -15.70 0.04 1.56
CA CYS A 174 -14.61 0.98 1.31
C CYS A 174 -13.72 0.55 0.14
N ALA A 175 -13.58 -0.76 -0.07
CA ALA A 175 -12.82 -1.33 -1.18
C ALA A 175 -13.49 -1.01 -2.54
N ASP A 176 -14.82 -1.09 -2.60
CA ASP A 176 -15.56 -0.68 -3.79
C ASP A 176 -15.52 0.83 -4.01
N ILE A 177 -15.56 1.64 -2.94
CA ILE A 177 -15.38 3.11 -3.05
C ILE A 177 -14.01 3.44 -3.64
N LEU A 178 -12.93 2.76 -3.22
CA LEU A 178 -11.60 2.94 -3.80
C LEU A 178 -11.58 2.62 -5.30
N ALA A 179 -12.18 1.49 -5.70
CA ALA A 179 -12.23 1.06 -7.09
C ALA A 179 -13.03 2.06 -7.96
N PHE A 180 -14.20 2.50 -7.49
CA PHE A 180 -15.01 3.51 -8.17
C PHE A 180 -14.29 4.86 -8.24
N ALA A 181 -13.65 5.29 -7.15
CA ALA A 181 -12.94 6.55 -7.12
C ALA A 181 -11.76 6.59 -8.10
N ALA A 182 -11.03 5.49 -8.24
CA ALA A 182 -9.95 5.36 -9.22
C ALA A 182 -10.48 5.38 -10.67
N ARG A 183 -11.62 4.72 -10.95
CA ARG A 183 -12.29 4.78 -12.26
C ARG A 183 -12.74 6.20 -12.58
N ASP A 184 -13.43 6.86 -11.65
CA ASP A 184 -13.96 8.21 -11.84
C ASP A 184 -12.82 9.22 -12.03
N ALA A 185 -11.75 9.11 -11.24
CA ALA A 185 -10.56 9.94 -11.42
C ALA A 185 -9.92 9.72 -12.80
N SER A 186 -9.82 8.48 -13.28
CA SER A 186 -9.26 8.17 -14.60
C SER A 186 -10.09 8.77 -15.73
N ASP A 187 -11.41 8.65 -15.64
CA ASP A 187 -12.38 9.22 -16.58
C ASP A 187 -12.27 10.75 -16.62
N ILE A 188 -12.34 11.41 -15.46
CA ILE A 188 -12.27 12.88 -15.35
C ILE A 188 -10.92 13.41 -15.84
N LEU A 189 -9.81 12.79 -15.42
CA LEU A 189 -8.47 13.25 -15.80
C LEU A 189 -8.18 13.03 -17.28
N SER A 190 -8.72 11.97 -17.89
CA SER A 190 -8.56 11.70 -19.32
C SER A 190 -9.50 12.52 -20.21
N GLY A 191 -10.45 13.26 -19.62
CA GLY A 191 -11.50 13.96 -20.36
C GLY A 191 -12.50 13.00 -21.01
N GLY A 192 -12.84 11.91 -20.31
CA GLY A 192 -13.79 10.90 -20.77
C GLY A 192 -13.23 9.84 -21.71
N ARG A 193 -11.91 9.80 -21.94
CA ARG A 193 -11.27 8.83 -22.85
C ARG A 193 -11.01 7.47 -22.20
N ILE A 194 -10.84 7.44 -20.88
CA ILE A 194 -10.65 6.23 -20.09
C ILE A 194 -11.91 6.03 -19.26
N SER A 195 -12.87 5.31 -19.82
CA SER A 195 -14.14 5.01 -19.17
C SER A 195 -14.40 3.51 -19.27
N PHE A 196 -14.60 2.86 -18.13
CA PHE A 196 -14.81 1.41 -18.05
C PHE A 196 -15.73 1.07 -16.88
N ALA A 197 -16.42 -0.06 -17.01
CA ALA A 197 -17.25 -0.60 -15.94
C ALA A 197 -16.36 -1.24 -14.86
N VAL A 198 -16.68 -0.98 -13.59
CA VAL A 198 -15.98 -1.56 -12.45
C VAL A 198 -16.89 -2.58 -11.78
N PRO A 199 -16.47 -3.85 -11.64
CA PRO A 199 -17.22 -4.81 -10.85
C PRO A 199 -17.05 -4.49 -9.36
N ALA A 200 -18.12 -4.70 -8.60
CA ALA A 200 -18.23 -4.43 -7.17
C ALA A 200 -18.74 -5.65 -6.40
N GLY A 201 -18.69 -5.61 -5.08
CA GLY A 201 -19.01 -6.71 -4.17
C GLY A 201 -17.85 -7.16 -3.28
N ARG A 202 -16.83 -6.31 -3.08
CA ARG A 202 -15.69 -6.54 -2.19
C ARG A 202 -16.06 -6.32 -0.73
#